data_AF-A0A560S726-F1
#
_entry.id   AF-A0A560S726-F1
#
_cell.length_a   1.000
_cell.length_b   1.000
_cell.length_c   1.000
_cell.angle_alpha   90.00
_cell.angle_beta   90.00
_cell.angle_gamma   90.00
#
_symmetry.space_group_name_H-M   'P 1'
#
loop_
_entity.id
_entity.type
_entity.pdbx_description
1 polymer ?
#
loop_
_entity_poly.entity_id
_entity_poly.type
_entity_poly.pdbx_seq_one_letter_code
_entity_poly.pdbx_strand_id
1 'polypeptide(L)' 'MNLYVIRHGETWINAEHRYLGALDPELTERGREQAVSPFETH' A
#
# COMPACT_ATOMS: atom_id res chain seq x y z
N MET A 1 -1.99 3.08 26.14
CA MET A 1 -2.82 2.87 24.94
C MET A 1 -1.89 2.96 23.75
N ASN A 2 -1.82 1.92 22.92
CA ASN A 2 -0.94 1.91 21.74
C ASN A 2 -1.82 1.89 20.48
N LEU A 3 -1.55 2.80 19.55
CA LEU A 3 -2.23 2.89 18.26
C LEU A 3 -1.20 2.67 17.15
N TYR A 4 -1.50 1.77 16.22
CA TYR A 4 -0.68 1.46 15.08
C TYR A 4 -1.48 1.77 13.81
N VAL A 5 -0.89 2.54 12.89
CA VAL A 5 -1.52 2.93 11.62
C VAL A 5 -0.56 2.55 10.49
N ILE A 6 -1.07 1.86 9.49
CA ILE A 6 -0.31 1.37 8.34
C ILE A 6 -1.06 1.81 7.08
N ARG A 7 -0.31 2.32 6.10
CA ARG A 7 -0.86 2.62 4.77
C ARG A 7 -0.95 1.32 3.96
N HIS A 8 -1.99 1.16 3.14
CA HIS A 8 -2.09 0.03 2.22
C HIS A 8 -0.87 -0.03 1.27
N GLY A 9 -0.57 -1.23 0.76
CA GLY A 9 0.52 -1.45 -0.18
C GLY A 9 0.31 -0.74 -1.53
N GLU A 10 1.35 -0.75 -2.36
CA GLU A 10 1.31 -0.18 -3.69
C GLU A 10 0.18 -0.75 -4.58
N THR A 11 -0.50 0.15 -5.30
CA THR A 11 -1.35 -0.16 -6.46
C THR A 11 -0.70 0.39 -7.73
N TRP A 12 -1.13 -0.06 -8.91
CA TRP A 12 -0.61 0.46 -10.19
C TRP A 12 -0.80 1.98 -10.33
N ILE A 13 -1.87 2.52 -9.74
CA ILE A 13 -2.15 3.97 -9.72
C ILE A 13 -1.09 4.73 -8.92
N ASN A 14 -0.63 4.18 -7.78
CA ASN A 14 0.44 4.79 -7.01
C ASN A 14 1.79 4.70 -7.75
N ALA A 15 2.05 3.56 -8.42
CA ALA A 15 3.26 3.36 -9.22
C ALA A 15 3.37 4.38 -10.37
N GLU A 16 2.24 4.77 -10.96
CA GLU A 16 2.17 5.78 -12.02
C GLU A 16 1.99 7.22 -11.50
N HIS A 17 2.02 7.43 -10.18
CA HIS A 17 1.80 8.74 -9.55
C HIS A 17 0.47 9.42 -9.93
N ARG A 18 -0.59 8.62 -10.08
CA ARG A 18 -1.94 9.09 -10.38
C ARG A 18 -2.81 9.19 -9.13
N TYR A 19 -3.89 9.97 -9.23
CA TYR A 19 -4.89 10.10 -8.17
C TYR A 19 -5.87 8.92 -8.19
N LEU A 20 -6.00 8.23 -7.07
CA LEU A 20 -6.87 7.06 -6.91
C LEU A 20 -8.34 7.43 -6.70
N GLY A 21 -8.61 8.38 -5.81
CA GLY A 21 -9.97 8.71 -5.38
C GLY A 21 -10.68 7.52 -4.75
N ALA A 22 -11.89 7.23 -5.23
CA ALA A 22 -12.75 6.15 -4.75
C ALA A 22 -12.73 4.90 -5.65
N LEU A 23 -11.72 4.76 -6.52
CA LEU A 23 -11.51 3.56 -7.31
C LEU A 23 -10.97 2.42 -6.44
N ASP A 24 -11.19 1.18 -6.88
CA ASP A 24 -10.80 -0.05 -6.15
C ASP A 24 -9.84 -0.93 -6.97
N PRO A 25 -8.58 -0.50 -7.18
CA PRO A 25 -7.57 -1.28 -7.88
C PRO A 25 -6.93 -2.31 -6.95
N GLU A 26 -6.51 -3.42 -7.54
CA GLU A 26 -5.71 -4.41 -6.82
C GLU A 26 -4.30 -3.89 -6.48
N LEU A 27 -3.70 -4.52 -5.46
CA LEU A 27 -2.29 -4.34 -5.13
C LEU A 27 -1.39 -4.90 -6.23
N THR A 28 -0.25 -4.24 -6.46
CA THR A 28 0.83 -4.82 -7.27
C THR A 28 1.50 -5.96 -6.51
N GLU A 29 2.39 -6.71 -7.17
CA GLU A 29 3.17 -7.74 -6.47
C GLU A 29 3.98 -7.14 -5.31
N ARG A 30 4.64 -6.01 -5.55
CA ARG A 30 5.32 -5.22 -4.52
C ARG A 30 4.37 -4.77 -3.41
N GLY A 31 3.14 -4.38 -3.76
CA GLY A 31 2.11 -4.01 -2.78
C GLY A 31 1.69 -5.19 -1.88
N ARG A 32 1.66 -6.41 -2.41
CA ARG A 32 1.39 -7.63 -1.63
C ARG A 32 2.55 -7.95 -0.68
N GLU A 33 3.79 -7.84 -1.15
CA GLU A 33 4.99 -8.00 -0.31
C GLU A 33 4.99 -7.00 0.86
N GLN A 34 4.65 -5.73 0.60
CA GLN A 34 4.51 -4.69 1.62
C GLN A 34 3.42 -5.01 2.65
N ALA A 35 2.33 -5.66 2.24
CA ALA A 35 1.25 -6.05 3.14
C ALA A 35 1.63 -7.22 4.05
N VAL A 36 2.52 -8.12 3.58
CA VAL A 36 3.05 -9.24 4.38
C VAL A 36 4.08 -8.75 5.39
N SER A 37 4.91 -7.78 5.02
CA SER A 37 5.95 -7.22 5.90
C SER A 37 5.81 -5.70 6.09
N PRO A 38 4.72 -5.23 6.72
CA PRO A 38 4.45 -3.79 6.86
C PRO A 38 5.37 -3.10 7.87
N PHE A 39 6.17 -3.87 8.61
CA PHE A 39 7.09 -3.38 9.64
C PHE A 39 8.57 -3.60 9.27
N GLU A 40 8.87 -4.25 8.13
CA GLU A 40 10.23 -4.32 7.60
C GLU A 40 10.45 -3.21 6.58
N THR A 41 10.76 -2.00 7.03
CA THR A 41 11.57 -1.06 6.24
C THR A 41 12.28 -0.09 7.21
N HIS A 42 13.50 0.31 6.84
CA HIS A 42 14.45 1.16 7.58
C HIS A 42 13.86 2.34 8.36
#